data_AF-A0A318CGC9-F1
#
_entry.id   AF-A0A318CGC9-F1
#
_cell.length_a   1.000
_cell.length_b   1.000
_cell.length_c   1.000
_cell.angle_alpha   90.00
_cell.angle_beta   90.00
_cell.angle_gamma   90.00
#
_symmetry.space_group_name_H-M   'P 1'
#
loop_
_entity.id
_entity.type
_entity.pdbx_description
1 polymer ?
#
loop_
_entity_poly.entity_id
_entity_poly.type
_entity_poly.pdbx_seq_one_letter_code
_entity_poly.pdbx_strand_id
1 'polypeptide(L)'
;MSKFEIRGVVEGFYGVPWSMKARKAMLRFLGEHRYNLYIYAPKDDELHRRRWREQYSEEFKKDFAELVAEGLSCGVSVVFAISPGLGVRYSSDSDIETLVAKLEDIAGTGVRSFAIFYDDIPETLVHEEDEEAFGSLAEAQAHFANTVYSILKAKVENLSRFIVCPTQYQGRKATDYMKTFGKALDGDISIMWTGPEVCSERLSLEDSMLAEEAFQRKPLYWDNYPVNDASMVPELHVGPYEGRDPGIVEHSEGIVLNPMNQPIASKIALASAAEFLNNPTEYDVERSWVSAISEVAPGCSKEMELFCEYNLLSPIHRDHSRRIVELHHKLNRLVGEKRWAEVQELLSDEAEMIIQSAETLKEKLSEELSREVGPWLKEFSLWGRLMGKIAEVISSRRLIFSADITFETIEEVRDLCGEVESILVELVRAETITAGVLFRDLAQEILIRTKGYLTLLIG
;
A
#
# COMPACT_ATOMS: atom_id res chain seq x y z
N MET A 1 -20.43 19.22 0.48
CA MET A 1 -20.77 17.81 0.21
C MET A 1 -19.57 17.18 -0.47
N SER A 2 -19.19 15.95 -0.11
CA SER A 2 -18.08 15.24 -0.75
C SER A 2 -18.30 15.13 -2.26
N LYS A 3 -17.23 15.23 -3.05
CA LYS A 3 -17.32 15.28 -4.52
C LYS A 3 -17.45 13.90 -5.16
N PHE A 4 -16.68 12.92 -4.70
CA PHE A 4 -16.86 11.52 -5.12
C PHE A 4 -18.07 10.90 -4.43
N GLU A 5 -18.90 10.15 -5.15
CA GLU A 5 -20.07 9.46 -4.59
C GLU A 5 -19.63 8.27 -3.72
N ILE A 6 -18.82 7.37 -4.30
CA ILE A 6 -18.20 6.26 -3.57
C ILE A 6 -16.80 6.66 -3.10
N ARG A 7 -16.58 6.46 -1.80
CA ARG A 7 -15.31 6.68 -1.12
C ARG A 7 -15.10 5.47 -0.24
N GLY A 8 -14.23 4.56 -0.64
CA GLY A 8 -14.10 3.29 0.08
C GLY A 8 -12.70 2.78 0.27
N VAL A 9 -12.66 1.62 0.91
CA VAL A 9 -11.47 0.79 1.09
C VAL A 9 -11.81 -0.63 0.70
N VAL A 10 -10.91 -1.29 -0.03
CA VAL A 10 -10.98 -2.72 -0.34
C VAL A 10 -9.87 -3.42 0.43
N GLU A 11 -10.19 -4.35 1.33
CA GLU A 11 -9.17 -5.23 1.94
C GLU A 11 -8.79 -6.28 0.89
N GLY A 12 -8.07 -5.88 -0.16
CA GLY A 12 -7.85 -6.67 -1.38
C GLY A 12 -6.40 -7.11 -1.59
N PHE A 13 -5.53 -6.85 -0.62
CA PHE A 13 -4.11 -7.20 -0.62
C PHE A 13 -3.87 -8.70 -0.39
N TYR A 14 -2.69 -9.14 -0.81
CA TYR A 14 -2.10 -10.44 -0.49
C TYR A 14 -1.38 -10.39 0.86
N GLY A 15 -1.53 -11.46 1.64
CA GLY A 15 -0.97 -11.57 2.99
C GLY A 15 -2.02 -11.79 4.07
N VAL A 16 -1.57 -11.76 5.32
CA VAL A 16 -2.41 -12.11 6.48
C VAL A 16 -3.61 -11.17 6.56
N PRO A 17 -4.86 -11.67 6.47
CA PRO A 17 -6.05 -10.84 6.55
C PRO A 17 -6.10 -10.07 7.88
N TRP A 18 -6.71 -8.88 7.85
CA TRP A 18 -6.88 -8.11 9.07
C TRP A 18 -7.76 -8.87 10.07
N SER A 19 -7.42 -8.78 11.35
CA SER A 19 -8.30 -9.33 12.40
C SER A 19 -9.65 -8.63 12.40
N MET A 20 -10.72 -9.31 12.86
CA MET A 20 -12.04 -8.66 13.02
C MET A 20 -11.99 -7.41 13.92
N LYS A 21 -11.12 -7.40 14.95
CA LYS A 21 -10.87 -6.22 15.78
C LYS A 21 -10.32 -5.05 14.97
N ALA A 22 -9.32 -5.31 14.11
CA ALA A 22 -8.74 -4.31 13.23
C ALA A 22 -9.75 -3.80 12.20
N ARG A 23 -10.56 -4.68 11.60
CA ARG A 23 -11.62 -4.30 10.66
C ARG A 23 -12.66 -3.38 11.29
N LYS A 24 -13.16 -3.70 12.49
CA LYS A 24 -14.10 -2.83 13.23
C LYS A 24 -13.47 -1.47 13.56
N ALA A 25 -12.20 -1.44 13.97
CA ALA A 25 -11.48 -0.19 14.21
C ALA A 25 -11.26 0.63 12.93
N MET A 26 -11.06 -0.04 11.79
CA MET A 26 -10.96 0.60 10.48
C MET A 26 -12.31 1.20 10.07
N LEU A 27 -13.44 0.48 10.23
CA LEU A 27 -14.77 1.02 9.90
C LEU A 27 -15.11 2.32 10.64
N ARG A 28 -14.72 2.43 11.92
CA ARG A 28 -14.89 3.67 12.70
C ARG A 28 -14.08 4.82 12.11
N PHE A 29 -12.80 4.56 11.85
CA PHE A 29 -11.91 5.53 11.19
C PHE A 29 -12.46 5.95 9.82
N LEU A 30 -12.94 5.01 9.01
CA LEU A 30 -13.56 5.29 7.72
C LEU A 30 -14.77 6.22 7.87
N GLY A 31 -15.65 5.97 8.84
CA GLY A 31 -16.79 6.84 9.14
C GLY A 31 -16.38 8.25 9.56
N GLU A 32 -15.37 8.38 10.43
CA GLU A 32 -14.80 9.67 10.87
C GLU A 32 -14.24 10.49 9.69
N HIS A 33 -13.65 9.82 8.71
CA HIS A 33 -13.09 10.40 7.48
C HIS A 33 -14.06 10.45 6.30
N ARG A 34 -15.36 10.21 6.54
CA ARG A 34 -16.46 10.27 5.54
C ARG A 34 -16.34 9.28 4.38
N TYR A 35 -15.58 8.20 4.54
CA TYR A 35 -15.72 7.03 3.68
C TYR A 35 -17.11 6.41 3.89
N ASN A 36 -17.63 5.74 2.87
CA ASN A 36 -18.96 5.14 2.89
C ASN A 36 -19.01 3.69 2.39
N LEU A 37 -17.86 3.11 2.04
CA LEU A 37 -17.77 1.74 1.54
C LEU A 37 -16.55 1.02 2.11
N TYR A 38 -16.73 -0.22 2.54
CA TYR A 38 -15.63 -1.13 2.85
C TYR A 38 -15.92 -2.47 2.18
N ILE A 39 -14.96 -2.97 1.40
CA ILE A 39 -15.08 -4.24 0.68
C ILE A 39 -14.22 -5.29 1.38
N TYR A 40 -14.87 -6.33 1.89
CA TYR A 40 -14.21 -7.53 2.40
C TYR A 40 -13.77 -8.39 1.21
N ALA A 41 -12.47 -8.40 0.91
CA ALA A 41 -11.89 -9.20 -0.18
C ALA A 41 -10.48 -9.78 0.08
N PRO A 42 -10.16 -10.23 1.32
CA PRO A 42 -8.80 -10.65 1.64
C PRO A 42 -8.39 -11.85 0.78
N LYS A 43 -7.29 -11.73 0.03
CA LYS A 43 -6.86 -12.74 -0.96
C LYS A 43 -6.48 -14.08 -0.32
N ASP A 44 -6.01 -14.05 0.92
CA ASP A 44 -5.58 -15.23 1.69
C ASP A 44 -6.73 -15.88 2.50
N ASP A 45 -7.95 -15.33 2.48
CA ASP A 45 -9.13 -16.08 2.91
C ASP A 45 -9.45 -17.15 1.86
N GLU A 46 -9.17 -18.42 2.19
CA GLU A 46 -9.41 -19.52 1.26
C GLU A 46 -10.86 -19.60 0.81
N LEU A 47 -11.83 -19.30 1.69
CA LEU A 47 -13.25 -19.35 1.37
C LEU A 47 -13.68 -18.16 0.50
N HIS A 48 -12.91 -17.08 0.46
CA HIS A 48 -13.13 -16.00 -0.49
C HIS A 48 -12.72 -16.39 -1.92
N ARG A 49 -11.66 -17.20 -2.07
CA ARG A 49 -11.02 -17.47 -3.38
C ARG A 49 -10.90 -18.95 -3.75
N ARG A 50 -10.01 -19.70 -3.10
CA ARG A 50 -9.65 -21.08 -3.52
C ARG A 50 -10.76 -22.11 -3.28
N ARG A 51 -11.45 -21.97 -2.15
CA ARG A 51 -12.54 -22.83 -1.66
C ARG A 51 -13.86 -22.06 -1.69
N TRP A 52 -14.05 -21.24 -2.72
CA TRP A 52 -15.20 -20.33 -2.82
C TRP A 52 -16.56 -21.04 -2.76
N ARG A 53 -16.63 -22.32 -3.14
CA ARG A 53 -17.85 -23.15 -3.08
C ARG A 53 -18.28 -23.55 -1.67
N GLU A 54 -17.38 -23.46 -0.69
CA GLU A 54 -17.66 -23.86 0.68
C GLU A 54 -18.27 -22.71 1.49
N GLN A 55 -19.19 -23.05 2.41
CA GLN A 55 -19.85 -22.08 3.29
C GLN A 55 -18.96 -21.65 4.46
N TYR A 56 -19.19 -20.43 4.95
CA TYR A 56 -18.53 -19.97 6.17
C TYR A 56 -19.15 -20.61 7.43
N SER A 57 -18.37 -20.70 8.50
CA SER A 57 -18.85 -21.18 9.79
C SER A 57 -19.84 -20.20 10.43
N GLU A 58 -20.70 -20.70 11.31
CA GLU A 58 -21.60 -19.85 12.12
C GLU A 58 -20.83 -18.84 12.99
N GLU A 59 -19.64 -19.20 13.47
CA GLU A 59 -18.76 -18.30 14.22
C GLU A 59 -18.31 -17.11 13.35
N PHE A 60 -17.84 -17.38 12.13
CA PHE A 60 -17.50 -16.31 11.19
C PHE A 60 -18.72 -15.44 10.90
N LYS A 61 -19.87 -16.04 10.60
CA LYS A 61 -21.09 -15.28 10.27
C LYS A 61 -21.56 -14.39 11.40
N LYS A 62 -21.44 -14.85 12.66
CA LYS A 62 -21.72 -14.04 13.84
C LYS A 62 -20.78 -12.84 13.92
N ASP A 63 -19.47 -13.06 13.82
CA ASP A 63 -18.48 -11.99 13.87
C ASP A 63 -18.63 -11.00 12.70
N PHE A 64 -18.99 -11.52 11.52
CA PHE A 64 -19.22 -10.73 10.33
C PHE A 64 -20.51 -9.89 10.43
N ALA A 65 -21.58 -10.42 11.04
CA ALA A 65 -22.79 -9.65 11.33
C ALA A 65 -22.49 -8.47 12.26
N GLU A 66 -21.63 -8.66 13.28
CA GLU A 66 -21.17 -7.57 14.13
C GLU A 66 -20.33 -6.54 13.34
N LEU A 67 -19.51 -6.97 12.38
CA LEU A 67 -18.76 -6.09 11.49
C LEU A 67 -19.70 -5.24 10.61
N VAL A 68 -20.71 -5.87 10.01
CA VAL A 68 -21.72 -5.19 9.18
C VAL A 68 -22.49 -4.15 10.00
N ALA A 69 -22.90 -4.50 11.23
CA ALA A 69 -23.60 -3.59 12.13
C ALA A 69 -22.72 -2.40 12.54
N GLU A 70 -21.43 -2.62 12.83
CA GLU A 70 -20.47 -1.56 13.12
C GLU A 70 -20.34 -0.60 11.91
N GLY A 71 -20.18 -1.15 10.71
CA GLY A 71 -20.12 -0.36 9.47
C GLY A 71 -21.34 0.51 9.29
N LEU A 72 -22.54 -0.07 9.44
CA LEU A 72 -23.81 0.68 9.35
C LEU A 72 -23.87 1.83 10.35
N SER A 73 -23.42 1.61 11.60
CA SER A 73 -23.41 2.65 12.63
C SER A 73 -22.45 3.80 12.33
N CYS A 74 -21.40 3.53 11.54
CA CYS A 74 -20.40 4.50 11.09
C CYS A 74 -20.76 5.14 9.73
N GLY A 75 -21.88 4.76 9.10
CA GLY A 75 -22.23 5.21 7.74
C GLY A 75 -21.42 4.54 6.63
N VAL A 76 -20.77 3.41 6.91
CA VAL A 76 -19.92 2.65 5.98
C VAL A 76 -20.61 1.34 5.59
N SER A 77 -21.00 1.21 4.31
CA SER A 77 -21.57 -0.03 3.80
C SER A 77 -20.49 -1.11 3.68
N VAL A 78 -20.71 -2.27 4.28
CA VAL A 78 -19.86 -3.45 4.10
C VAL A 78 -20.30 -4.23 2.87
N VAL A 79 -19.37 -4.44 1.93
CA VAL A 79 -19.52 -5.28 0.74
C VAL A 79 -18.83 -6.61 0.99
N PHE A 80 -19.49 -7.72 0.66
CA PHE A 80 -18.87 -9.03 0.67
C PHE A 80 -18.45 -9.43 -0.75
N ALA A 81 -17.14 -9.55 -1.00
CA ALA A 81 -16.61 -9.99 -2.28
C ALA A 81 -16.36 -11.50 -2.31
N ILE A 82 -16.35 -12.09 -3.51
CA ILE A 82 -15.97 -13.48 -3.77
C ILE A 82 -15.15 -13.55 -5.07
N SER A 83 -14.12 -14.39 -5.09
CA SER A 83 -13.19 -14.54 -6.22
C SER A 83 -13.24 -15.96 -6.81
N PRO A 84 -14.27 -16.31 -7.61
CA PRO A 84 -14.49 -17.69 -8.06
C PRO A 84 -13.62 -18.07 -9.28
N GLY A 85 -12.98 -17.10 -9.92
CA GLY A 85 -12.39 -17.22 -11.27
C GLY A 85 -11.28 -18.27 -11.46
N LEU A 86 -10.68 -18.80 -10.39
CA LEU A 86 -9.63 -19.84 -10.51
C LEU A 86 -10.17 -21.21 -10.94
N GLY A 87 -11.47 -21.46 -10.81
CA GLY A 87 -12.04 -22.75 -11.18
C GLY A 87 -13.55 -22.77 -11.29
N VAL A 88 -14.16 -21.61 -11.55
CA VAL A 88 -15.58 -21.50 -11.89
C VAL A 88 -15.80 -21.96 -13.33
N ARG A 89 -16.89 -22.68 -13.56
CA ARG A 89 -17.43 -22.94 -14.89
C ARG A 89 -18.55 -21.95 -15.13
N TYR A 90 -18.34 -21.01 -16.04
CA TYR A 90 -19.25 -19.88 -16.24
C TYR A 90 -20.63 -20.30 -16.77
N SER A 91 -20.70 -21.42 -17.49
CA SER A 91 -21.92 -22.04 -18.04
C SER A 91 -22.63 -22.99 -17.07
N SER A 92 -22.07 -23.28 -15.90
CA SER A 92 -22.59 -24.29 -14.98
C SER A 92 -23.65 -23.74 -14.03
N ASP A 93 -24.90 -24.19 -14.19
CA ASP A 93 -25.99 -23.92 -13.26
C ASP A 93 -25.63 -24.31 -11.81
N SER A 94 -24.88 -25.40 -11.63
CA SER A 94 -24.47 -25.85 -10.29
C SER A 94 -23.49 -24.87 -9.62
N ASP A 95 -22.58 -24.25 -10.38
CA ASP A 95 -21.68 -23.23 -9.84
C ASP A 95 -22.42 -21.93 -9.53
N ILE A 96 -23.38 -21.55 -10.37
CA ILE A 96 -24.29 -20.41 -10.13
C ILE A 96 -25.09 -20.63 -8.84
N GLU A 97 -25.76 -21.77 -8.70
CA GLU A 97 -26.56 -22.13 -7.53
C GLU A 97 -25.70 -22.15 -6.25
N THR A 98 -24.49 -22.73 -6.35
CA THR A 98 -23.53 -22.77 -5.23
C THR A 98 -23.14 -21.36 -4.78
N LEU A 99 -22.83 -20.48 -5.73
CA LEU A 99 -22.44 -19.11 -5.41
C LEU A 99 -23.62 -18.33 -4.81
N VAL A 100 -24.79 -18.42 -5.43
CA VAL A 100 -26.01 -17.77 -4.93
C VAL A 100 -26.31 -18.21 -3.51
N ALA A 101 -26.28 -19.53 -3.23
CA ALA A 101 -26.56 -20.05 -1.89
C ALA A 101 -25.61 -19.48 -0.84
N LYS A 102 -24.32 -19.32 -1.18
CA LYS A 102 -23.33 -18.70 -0.30
C LYS A 102 -23.58 -17.21 -0.07
N LEU A 103 -23.86 -16.45 -1.12
CA LEU A 103 -24.13 -15.02 -1.00
C LEU A 103 -25.46 -14.76 -0.27
N GLU A 104 -26.45 -15.63 -0.42
CA GLU A 104 -27.71 -15.63 0.34
C GLU A 104 -27.49 -15.92 1.83
N ASP A 105 -26.64 -16.90 2.18
CA ASP A 105 -26.27 -17.17 3.58
C ASP A 105 -25.54 -15.97 4.21
N ILE A 106 -24.62 -15.34 3.47
CA ILE A 106 -23.94 -14.12 3.90
C ILE A 106 -24.91 -12.92 4.00
N ALA A 107 -25.93 -12.81 3.15
CA ALA A 107 -26.98 -11.79 3.29
C ALA A 107 -27.70 -11.90 4.65
N GLY A 108 -27.77 -13.10 5.23
CA GLY A 108 -28.28 -13.36 6.58
C GLY A 108 -27.52 -12.65 7.70
N THR A 109 -26.28 -12.22 7.46
CA THR A 109 -25.47 -11.41 8.40
C THR A 109 -25.80 -9.92 8.35
N GLY A 110 -26.68 -9.48 7.44
CA GLY A 110 -27.05 -8.09 7.23
C GLY A 110 -26.39 -7.43 6.01
N VAL A 111 -25.50 -8.13 5.30
CA VAL A 111 -24.88 -7.62 4.06
C VAL A 111 -25.94 -7.35 3.00
N ARG A 112 -25.82 -6.20 2.34
CA ARG A 112 -26.69 -5.82 1.22
C ARG A 112 -25.93 -5.45 -0.06
N SER A 113 -24.61 -5.51 -0.04
CA SER A 113 -23.77 -5.22 -1.19
C SER A 113 -22.81 -6.37 -1.42
N PHE A 114 -22.68 -6.83 -2.66
CA PHE A 114 -21.85 -7.98 -3.00
C PHE A 114 -20.90 -7.64 -4.15
N ALA A 115 -19.84 -8.43 -4.28
CA ALA A 115 -18.94 -8.32 -5.41
C ALA A 115 -18.44 -9.68 -5.92
N ILE A 116 -18.21 -9.78 -7.23
CA ILE A 116 -17.52 -10.91 -7.85
C ILE A 116 -16.22 -10.42 -8.49
N PHE A 117 -15.10 -11.02 -8.14
CA PHE A 117 -13.80 -10.64 -8.65
C PHE A 117 -13.19 -11.71 -9.55
N TYR A 118 -12.71 -11.28 -10.71
CA TYR A 118 -12.06 -12.08 -11.75
C TYR A 118 -10.61 -11.63 -11.98
N ASP A 119 -10.00 -10.92 -11.04
CA ASP A 119 -8.59 -10.53 -11.08
C ASP A 119 -7.65 -11.71 -10.83
N ASP A 120 -6.47 -11.67 -11.45
CA ASP A 120 -5.40 -12.65 -11.28
C ASP A 120 -5.81 -14.10 -11.58
N ILE A 121 -6.50 -14.27 -12.71
CA ILE A 121 -6.90 -15.57 -13.29
C ILE A 121 -6.47 -15.65 -14.76
N PRO A 122 -6.54 -16.83 -15.42
CA PRO A 122 -6.24 -16.95 -16.84
C PRO A 122 -7.07 -16.00 -17.71
N GLU A 123 -6.44 -15.39 -18.74
CA GLU A 123 -7.10 -14.45 -19.67
C GLU A 123 -7.95 -15.14 -20.76
N THR A 124 -8.12 -16.46 -20.68
CA THR A 124 -8.93 -17.25 -21.61
C THR A 124 -9.86 -18.18 -20.85
N LEU A 125 -10.86 -18.70 -21.55
CA LEU A 125 -11.66 -19.82 -21.03
C LEU A 125 -10.73 -21.03 -20.83
N VAL A 126 -10.98 -21.79 -19.77
CA VAL A 126 -10.16 -22.95 -19.37
C VAL A 126 -10.95 -24.26 -19.31
N HIS A 127 -12.26 -24.17 -19.53
CA HIS A 127 -13.20 -25.28 -19.49
C HIS A 127 -13.87 -25.42 -20.87
N GLU A 128 -13.86 -26.63 -21.42
CA GLU A 128 -14.38 -26.93 -22.78
C GLU A 128 -15.86 -26.56 -22.90
N GLU A 129 -16.64 -26.82 -21.85
CA GLU A 129 -18.06 -26.45 -21.77
C GLU A 129 -18.29 -24.93 -21.88
N ASP A 130 -17.37 -24.11 -21.37
CA ASP A 130 -17.47 -22.66 -21.48
C ASP A 130 -17.05 -22.18 -22.87
N GLU A 131 -16.06 -22.82 -23.49
CA GLU A 131 -15.63 -22.55 -24.88
C GLU A 131 -16.75 -22.87 -25.89
N GLU A 132 -17.54 -23.91 -25.63
CA GLU A 132 -18.72 -24.25 -26.44
C GLU A 132 -19.88 -23.27 -26.23
N ALA A 133 -20.06 -22.75 -25.01
CA ALA A 133 -21.19 -21.89 -24.63
C ALA A 133 -21.00 -20.41 -24.98
N PHE A 134 -19.75 -19.91 -24.98
CA PHE A 134 -19.46 -18.47 -25.09
C PHE A 134 -18.44 -18.15 -26.18
N GLY A 135 -18.60 -17.00 -26.85
CA GLY A 135 -17.66 -16.54 -27.87
C GLY A 135 -16.40 -15.90 -27.30
N SER A 136 -16.40 -15.53 -26.02
CA SER A 136 -15.25 -14.93 -25.34
C SER A 136 -15.33 -15.05 -23.81
N LEU A 137 -14.19 -14.85 -23.13
CA LEU A 137 -14.13 -14.77 -21.67
C LEU A 137 -15.02 -13.63 -21.11
N ALA A 138 -15.06 -12.49 -21.80
CA ALA A 138 -15.89 -11.34 -21.40
C ALA A 138 -17.38 -11.69 -21.37
N GLU A 139 -17.87 -12.40 -22.40
CA GLU A 139 -19.27 -12.85 -22.46
C GLU A 139 -19.58 -13.87 -21.36
N ALA A 140 -18.69 -14.82 -21.11
CA ALA A 140 -18.85 -15.83 -20.08
C ALA A 140 -18.92 -15.22 -18.67
N GLN A 141 -18.00 -14.30 -18.35
CA GLN A 141 -17.97 -13.61 -17.07
C GLN A 141 -19.19 -12.70 -16.86
N ALA A 142 -19.58 -11.95 -17.90
CA ALA A 142 -20.77 -11.11 -17.84
C ALA A 142 -22.04 -11.95 -17.66
N HIS A 143 -22.16 -13.08 -18.37
CA HIS A 143 -23.28 -14.01 -18.20
C HIS A 143 -23.37 -14.52 -16.77
N PHE A 144 -22.28 -15.06 -16.23
CA PHE A 144 -22.26 -15.60 -14.87
C PHE A 144 -22.60 -14.52 -13.82
N ALA A 145 -21.97 -13.34 -13.91
CA ALA A 145 -22.23 -12.25 -12.99
C ALA A 145 -23.68 -11.73 -13.07
N ASN A 146 -24.22 -11.56 -14.28
CA ASN A 146 -25.60 -11.13 -14.49
C ASN A 146 -26.61 -12.14 -13.92
N THR A 147 -26.38 -13.43 -14.13
CA THR A 147 -27.27 -14.48 -13.62
C THR A 147 -27.27 -14.52 -12.10
N VAL A 148 -26.08 -14.46 -11.47
CA VAL A 148 -25.96 -14.40 -10.00
C VAL A 148 -26.61 -13.13 -9.44
N TYR A 149 -26.35 -11.97 -10.06
CA TYR A 149 -26.95 -10.70 -9.67
C TYR A 149 -28.49 -10.73 -9.75
N SER A 150 -29.05 -11.22 -10.86
CA SER A 150 -30.49 -11.33 -11.07
C SER A 150 -31.17 -12.23 -10.02
N ILE A 151 -30.59 -13.39 -9.74
CA ILE A 151 -31.11 -14.32 -8.73
C ILE A 151 -31.02 -13.71 -7.33
N LEU A 152 -29.91 -13.06 -6.98
CA LEU A 152 -29.77 -12.36 -5.70
C LEU A 152 -30.74 -11.19 -5.55
N LYS A 153 -30.97 -10.40 -6.61
CA LYS A 153 -31.94 -9.30 -6.61
C LYS A 153 -33.36 -9.79 -6.33
N ALA A 154 -33.69 -11.02 -6.71
CA ALA A 154 -34.97 -11.65 -6.40
C ALA A 154 -35.05 -12.26 -4.97
N LYS A 155 -33.92 -12.66 -4.39
CA LYS A 155 -33.85 -13.37 -3.10
C LYS A 155 -33.51 -12.47 -1.90
N VAL A 156 -32.67 -11.47 -2.09
CA VAL A 156 -32.15 -10.60 -1.03
C VAL A 156 -32.91 -9.29 -1.04
N GLU A 157 -33.70 -9.06 0.01
CA GLU A 157 -34.42 -7.80 0.18
C GLU A 157 -33.45 -6.62 0.32
N ASN A 158 -33.74 -5.53 -0.40
CA ASN A 158 -32.96 -4.29 -0.39
C ASN A 158 -31.48 -4.51 -0.80
N LEU A 159 -31.24 -5.35 -1.81
CA LEU A 159 -29.94 -5.42 -2.47
C LEU A 159 -29.52 -4.01 -2.93
N SER A 160 -28.38 -3.54 -2.44
CA SER A 160 -27.91 -2.15 -2.56
C SER A 160 -26.93 -1.97 -3.72
N ARG A 161 -25.85 -2.78 -3.77
CA ARG A 161 -24.84 -2.72 -4.84
C ARG A 161 -24.37 -4.10 -5.27
N PHE A 162 -23.98 -4.22 -6.53
CA PHE A 162 -23.26 -5.36 -7.05
C PHE A 162 -22.06 -4.87 -7.85
N ILE A 163 -20.87 -5.33 -7.50
CA ILE A 163 -19.60 -4.84 -8.06
C ILE A 163 -18.89 -6.01 -8.75
N VAL A 164 -18.27 -5.76 -9.90
CA VAL A 164 -17.42 -6.76 -10.55
C VAL A 164 -16.04 -6.20 -10.82
N CYS A 165 -15.00 -6.95 -10.41
CA CYS A 165 -13.64 -6.71 -10.87
C CYS A 165 -13.36 -7.62 -12.08
N PRO A 166 -13.17 -7.07 -13.29
CA PRO A 166 -12.93 -7.87 -14.49
C PRO A 166 -11.51 -8.47 -14.51
N THR A 167 -11.24 -9.41 -15.40
CA THR A 167 -9.87 -9.94 -15.60
C THR A 167 -8.94 -8.90 -16.21
N GLN A 168 -9.42 -8.10 -17.18
CA GLN A 168 -8.69 -6.92 -17.63
C GLN A 168 -9.12 -5.70 -16.82
N TYR A 169 -8.62 -5.63 -15.59
CA TYR A 169 -8.88 -4.55 -14.63
C TYR A 169 -7.91 -3.37 -14.76
N GLN A 170 -6.97 -3.38 -15.70
CA GLN A 170 -5.98 -2.32 -15.91
C GLN A 170 -5.68 -2.14 -17.40
N GLY A 171 -5.12 -0.99 -17.76
CA GLY A 171 -4.42 -0.82 -19.04
C GLY A 171 -4.72 0.48 -19.78
N ARG A 172 -3.84 0.85 -20.71
CA ARG A 172 -3.85 2.14 -21.43
C ARG A 172 -4.70 2.16 -22.71
N LYS A 173 -5.51 1.13 -22.96
CA LYS A 173 -6.25 0.94 -24.21
C LYS A 173 -7.61 0.31 -23.96
N ALA A 174 -8.63 0.79 -24.67
CA ALA A 174 -9.94 0.16 -24.72
C ALA A 174 -9.88 -1.13 -25.54
N THR A 175 -9.73 -2.28 -24.87
CA THR A 175 -9.64 -3.60 -25.51
C THR A 175 -11.01 -4.12 -25.93
N ASP A 176 -11.03 -5.13 -26.80
CA ASP A 176 -12.27 -5.81 -27.18
C ASP A 176 -12.92 -6.53 -26.00
N TYR A 177 -12.12 -7.04 -25.06
CA TYR A 177 -12.61 -7.60 -23.80
C TYR A 177 -13.36 -6.52 -23.00
N MET A 178 -12.77 -5.34 -22.75
CA MET A 178 -13.42 -4.28 -21.95
C MET A 178 -14.74 -3.83 -22.59
N LYS A 179 -14.74 -3.64 -23.92
CA LYS A 179 -15.93 -3.23 -24.69
C LYS A 179 -17.03 -4.28 -24.67
N THR A 180 -16.66 -5.55 -24.83
CA THR A 180 -17.61 -6.67 -24.81
C THR A 180 -18.17 -6.84 -23.40
N PHE A 181 -17.32 -6.78 -22.39
CA PHE A 181 -17.69 -6.91 -20.98
C PHE A 181 -18.64 -5.77 -20.56
N GLY A 182 -18.28 -4.51 -20.83
CA GLY A 182 -19.10 -3.35 -20.52
C GLY A 182 -20.47 -3.34 -21.21
N LYS A 183 -20.55 -3.86 -22.44
CA LYS A 183 -21.81 -4.01 -23.18
C LYS A 183 -22.67 -5.17 -22.65
N ALA A 184 -22.05 -6.28 -22.26
CA ALA A 184 -22.76 -7.49 -21.86
C ALA A 184 -23.20 -7.49 -20.39
N LEU A 185 -22.44 -6.83 -19.50
CA LEU A 185 -22.75 -6.75 -18.08
C LEU A 185 -23.96 -5.84 -17.85
N ASP A 186 -24.86 -6.23 -16.94
CA ASP A 186 -26.04 -5.46 -16.55
C ASP A 186 -25.64 -4.04 -16.10
N GLY A 187 -26.37 -3.02 -16.57
CA GLY A 187 -26.06 -1.60 -16.33
C GLY A 187 -26.09 -1.18 -14.85
N ASP A 188 -26.78 -1.94 -13.99
CA ASP A 188 -26.84 -1.69 -12.54
C ASP A 188 -25.60 -2.23 -11.80
N ILE A 189 -24.68 -2.92 -12.49
CA ILE A 189 -23.46 -3.50 -11.91
C ILE A 189 -22.26 -2.56 -12.12
N SER A 190 -21.59 -2.21 -11.02
CA SER A 190 -20.35 -1.42 -11.03
C SER A 190 -19.18 -2.24 -11.59
N ILE A 191 -18.28 -1.61 -12.35
CA ILE A 191 -17.08 -2.27 -12.90
C ILE A 191 -15.83 -1.64 -12.27
N MET A 192 -14.97 -2.47 -11.69
CA MET A 192 -13.72 -2.00 -11.09
C MET A 192 -12.61 -1.83 -12.14
N TRP A 193 -11.74 -0.85 -11.92
CA TRP A 193 -10.56 -0.60 -12.76
C TRP A 193 -9.43 0.04 -11.94
N THR A 194 -8.17 -0.35 -12.14
CA THR A 194 -7.01 0.16 -11.37
C THR A 194 -6.27 1.30 -12.07
N GLY A 195 -6.73 1.67 -13.26
CA GLY A 195 -6.07 2.68 -14.07
C GLY A 195 -5.11 2.09 -15.12
N PRO A 196 -4.17 2.91 -15.61
CA PRO A 196 -3.18 2.52 -16.61
C PRO A 196 -2.29 1.32 -16.26
N GLU A 197 -2.08 1.08 -14.97
CA GLU A 197 -1.21 0.04 -14.41
C GLU A 197 -1.93 -0.65 -13.23
N VAL A 198 -1.37 -1.78 -12.77
CA VAL A 198 -1.87 -2.44 -11.54
C VAL A 198 -1.79 -1.47 -10.36
N CYS A 199 -0.63 -0.86 -10.16
CA CYS A 199 -0.42 0.24 -9.22
C CYS A 199 -0.09 1.52 -10.01
N SER A 200 -1.12 2.29 -10.36
CA SER A 200 -0.96 3.46 -11.22
C SER A 200 -0.24 4.60 -10.49
N GLU A 201 0.94 5.01 -10.97
CA GLU A 201 1.64 6.20 -10.46
C GLU A 201 0.77 7.45 -10.63
N ARG A 202 0.17 7.59 -11.81
CA ARG A 202 -0.75 8.68 -12.16
C ARG A 202 -2.01 8.14 -12.81
N LEU A 203 -3.11 8.84 -12.57
CA LEU A 203 -4.41 8.59 -13.16
C LEU A 203 -4.93 9.92 -13.73
N SER A 204 -4.87 10.05 -15.05
CA SER A 204 -5.31 11.27 -15.76
C SER A 204 -6.80 11.27 -16.04
N LEU A 205 -7.33 12.44 -16.40
CA LEU A 205 -8.70 12.58 -16.89
C LEU A 205 -8.93 11.74 -18.16
N GLU A 206 -7.95 11.72 -19.08
CA GLU A 206 -8.03 10.96 -20.33
C GLU A 206 -8.10 9.45 -20.07
N ASP A 207 -7.38 8.96 -19.05
CA ASP A 207 -7.45 7.57 -18.62
C ASP A 207 -8.88 7.21 -18.14
N SER A 208 -9.52 8.10 -17.37
CA SER A 208 -10.92 7.92 -16.92
C SER A 208 -11.91 7.91 -18.09
N MET A 209 -11.78 8.86 -19.02
CA MET A 209 -12.64 8.94 -20.20
C MET A 209 -12.52 7.69 -21.08
N LEU A 210 -11.30 7.17 -21.25
CA LEU A 210 -11.04 5.94 -21.99
C LEU A 210 -11.74 4.73 -21.33
N ALA A 211 -11.61 4.60 -20.02
CA ALA A 211 -12.24 3.49 -19.29
C ALA A 211 -13.78 3.60 -19.31
N GLU A 212 -14.33 4.82 -19.14
CA GLU A 212 -15.76 5.06 -19.23
C GLU A 212 -16.32 4.71 -20.62
N GLU A 213 -15.64 5.12 -21.69
CA GLU A 213 -16.02 4.77 -23.07
C GLU A 213 -15.97 3.25 -23.29
N ALA A 214 -14.90 2.59 -22.83
CA ALA A 214 -14.71 1.16 -22.99
C ALA A 214 -15.78 0.35 -22.26
N PHE A 215 -16.04 0.66 -20.99
CA PHE A 215 -17.02 -0.03 -20.16
C PHE A 215 -18.47 0.45 -20.35
N GLN A 216 -18.66 1.53 -21.12
CA GLN A 216 -19.95 2.21 -21.35
C GLN A 216 -20.62 2.69 -20.05
N ARG A 217 -19.83 2.93 -19.00
CA ARG A 217 -20.24 3.43 -17.69
C ARG A 217 -19.02 3.92 -16.93
N LYS A 218 -19.23 4.80 -15.96
CA LYS A 218 -18.16 5.29 -15.08
C LYS A 218 -17.53 4.13 -14.31
N PRO A 219 -16.19 3.94 -14.33
CA PRO A 219 -15.53 2.92 -13.54
C PRO A 219 -15.56 3.26 -12.04
N LEU A 220 -15.59 2.21 -11.21
CA LEU A 220 -15.24 2.29 -9.79
C LEU A 220 -13.75 2.02 -9.65
N TYR A 221 -12.96 3.00 -9.20
CA TYR A 221 -11.53 2.77 -9.10
C TYR A 221 -11.17 1.80 -7.97
N TRP A 222 -10.46 0.73 -8.30
CA TRP A 222 -9.64 -0.01 -7.34
C TRP A 222 -8.26 0.64 -7.32
N ASP A 223 -7.99 1.48 -6.34
CA ASP A 223 -6.71 2.19 -6.28
C ASP A 223 -5.70 1.41 -5.43
N ASN A 224 -4.67 0.84 -6.07
CA ASN A 224 -3.61 0.11 -5.39
C ASN A 224 -2.59 1.07 -4.74
N TYR A 225 -3.07 1.78 -3.72
CA TYR A 225 -2.29 2.55 -2.77
C TYR A 225 -3.10 2.71 -1.47
N PRO A 226 -2.51 2.53 -0.27
CA PRO A 226 -1.09 2.27 0.02
C PRO A 226 -0.67 0.78 0.02
N VAL A 227 -1.29 -0.14 -0.71
CA VAL A 227 -0.93 -1.57 -0.64
C VAL A 227 0.57 -1.87 -0.84
N ASN A 228 1.15 -2.63 0.09
CA ASN A 228 2.57 -3.02 0.09
C ASN A 228 2.75 -4.56 0.10
N ASP A 229 1.96 -5.28 -0.68
CA ASP A 229 2.08 -6.73 -0.81
C ASP A 229 3.07 -7.16 -1.91
N ALA A 230 3.15 -8.46 -2.19
CA ALA A 230 4.02 -9.03 -3.21
C ALA A 230 5.50 -8.58 -3.08
N SER A 231 6.07 -8.00 -4.14
CA SER A 231 7.46 -7.49 -4.10
C SER A 231 7.61 -6.17 -3.33
N MET A 232 6.51 -5.51 -2.97
CA MET A 232 6.49 -4.23 -2.26
C MET A 232 6.50 -4.43 -0.74
N VAL A 233 6.49 -5.67 -0.24
CA VAL A 233 6.57 -5.98 1.22
C VAL A 233 7.71 -5.23 1.94
N PRO A 234 8.89 -4.99 1.34
CA PRO A 234 9.93 -4.18 1.98
C PRO A 234 9.61 -2.68 2.13
N GLU A 235 8.59 -2.17 1.44
CA GLU A 235 8.19 -0.76 1.42
C GLU A 235 7.11 -0.48 2.47
N LEU A 236 7.18 0.69 3.12
CA LEU A 236 6.16 1.17 4.04
C LEU A 236 5.48 2.36 3.38
N HIS A 237 4.36 2.15 2.69
CA HIS A 237 3.68 3.18 1.91
C HIS A 237 2.92 4.17 2.80
N VAL A 238 3.66 5.04 3.48
CA VAL A 238 3.13 6.07 4.41
C VAL A 238 3.21 7.47 3.81
N GLY A 239 3.41 7.58 2.50
CA GLY A 239 3.41 8.85 1.78
C GLY A 239 2.02 9.48 1.66
N PRO A 240 1.96 10.72 1.14
CA PRO A 240 0.70 11.36 0.80
C PRO A 240 -0.02 10.63 -0.35
N TYR A 241 -1.34 10.72 -0.40
CA TYR A 241 -2.10 10.32 -1.58
C TYR A 241 -2.01 11.39 -2.67
N GLU A 242 -1.53 11.04 -3.86
CA GLU A 242 -1.41 11.97 -4.99
C GLU A 242 -1.41 11.26 -6.36
N GLY A 243 -1.19 12.03 -7.43
CA GLY A 243 -1.12 11.53 -8.81
C GLY A 243 -2.48 11.30 -9.48
N ARG A 244 -3.60 11.60 -8.81
CA ARG A 244 -4.96 11.48 -9.36
C ARG A 244 -5.44 12.87 -9.79
N ASP A 245 -5.80 13.01 -11.07
CA ASP A 245 -6.32 14.27 -11.60
C ASP A 245 -7.68 14.61 -10.93
N PRO A 246 -7.91 15.84 -10.45
CA PRO A 246 -9.19 16.21 -9.82
C PRO A 246 -10.42 16.04 -10.72
N GLY A 247 -10.24 16.13 -12.05
CA GLY A 247 -11.30 15.98 -13.05
C GLY A 247 -11.86 14.57 -13.16
N ILE A 248 -11.17 13.54 -12.67
CA ILE A 248 -11.64 12.14 -12.72
C ILE A 248 -12.97 11.94 -11.99
N VAL A 249 -13.33 12.84 -11.06
CA VAL A 249 -14.60 12.79 -10.33
C VAL A 249 -15.81 12.85 -11.26
N GLU A 250 -15.69 13.50 -12.42
CA GLU A 250 -16.76 13.57 -13.41
C GLU A 250 -16.89 12.28 -14.23
N HIS A 251 -15.84 11.47 -14.28
CA HIS A 251 -15.71 10.25 -15.10
C HIS A 251 -15.50 8.98 -14.26
N SER A 252 -15.92 8.99 -12.99
CA SER A 252 -15.83 7.83 -12.10
C SER A 252 -17.06 7.70 -11.20
N GLU A 253 -17.37 6.46 -10.83
CA GLU A 253 -18.39 6.14 -9.83
C GLU A 253 -17.86 6.44 -8.41
N GLY A 254 -16.54 6.30 -8.25
CA GLY A 254 -15.81 6.62 -7.03
C GLY A 254 -14.47 5.92 -6.99
N ILE A 255 -13.88 5.89 -5.79
CA ILE A 255 -12.57 5.28 -5.54
C ILE A 255 -12.65 4.41 -4.29
N VAL A 256 -12.11 3.19 -4.37
CA VAL A 256 -11.79 2.34 -3.24
C VAL A 256 -10.29 2.11 -3.15
N LEU A 257 -9.68 2.45 -2.02
CA LEU A 257 -8.25 2.28 -1.81
C LEU A 257 -7.92 0.88 -1.31
N ASN A 258 -6.90 0.25 -1.86
CA ASN A 258 -6.33 -1.00 -1.36
C ASN A 258 -5.19 -0.67 -0.36
N PRO A 259 -5.38 -0.95 0.93
CA PRO A 259 -4.45 -0.56 1.99
C PRO A 259 -3.30 -1.57 2.17
N MET A 260 -2.39 -1.27 3.09
CA MET A 260 -1.31 -2.19 3.48
C MET A 260 -1.84 -3.35 4.33
N ASN A 261 -1.00 -4.38 4.48
CA ASN A 261 -1.17 -5.41 5.51
C ASN A 261 -1.18 -4.81 6.94
N GLN A 262 -0.61 -3.61 7.12
CA GLN A 262 -0.56 -2.86 8.38
C GLN A 262 -1.76 -1.90 8.51
N PRO A 263 -2.83 -2.25 9.25
CA PRO A 263 -4.06 -1.45 9.30
C PRO A 263 -3.90 -0.07 9.94
N ILE A 264 -3.05 0.09 10.95
CA ILE A 264 -2.86 1.40 11.60
C ILE A 264 -1.96 2.29 10.75
N ALA A 265 -0.85 1.77 10.24
CA ALA A 265 0.04 2.53 9.36
C ALA A 265 -0.68 2.99 8.06
N SER A 266 -1.61 2.18 7.54
CA SER A 266 -2.43 2.53 6.37
C SER A 266 -3.26 3.81 6.58
N LYS A 267 -3.59 4.16 7.82
CA LYS A 267 -4.41 5.33 8.13
C LYS A 267 -3.76 6.65 7.69
N ILE A 268 -2.44 6.71 7.57
CA ILE A 268 -1.73 7.92 7.10
C ILE A 268 -2.17 8.25 5.67
N ALA A 269 -2.02 7.29 4.75
CA ALA A 269 -2.43 7.45 3.37
C ALA A 269 -3.96 7.55 3.22
N LEU A 270 -4.73 6.79 4.01
CA LEU A 270 -6.20 6.83 3.95
C LEU A 270 -6.79 8.16 4.45
N ALA A 271 -6.27 8.76 5.51
CA ALA A 271 -6.67 10.09 5.96
C ALA A 271 -6.28 11.15 4.92
N SER A 272 -5.07 11.02 4.35
CA SER A 272 -4.62 11.90 3.27
C SER A 272 -5.54 11.84 2.05
N ALA A 273 -5.92 10.64 1.62
CA ALA A 273 -6.85 10.41 0.52
C ALA A 273 -8.27 10.89 0.81
N ALA A 274 -8.72 10.85 2.07
CA ALA A 274 -10.06 11.30 2.45
C ALA A 274 -10.30 12.77 2.05
N GLU A 275 -9.30 13.63 2.24
CA GLU A 275 -9.37 15.05 1.85
C GLU A 275 -9.51 15.21 0.32
N PHE A 276 -8.75 14.44 -0.47
CA PHE A 276 -8.91 14.41 -1.93
C PHE A 276 -10.30 13.94 -2.34
N LEU A 277 -10.78 12.84 -1.75
CA LEU A 277 -12.10 12.27 -2.05
C LEU A 277 -13.26 13.21 -1.68
N ASN A 278 -13.05 14.05 -0.67
CA ASN A 278 -14.02 15.06 -0.26
C ASN A 278 -14.00 16.29 -1.17
N ASN A 279 -12.81 16.79 -1.54
CA ASN A 279 -12.65 18.02 -2.32
C ASN A 279 -11.36 17.99 -3.18
N PRO A 280 -11.37 17.30 -4.34
CA PRO A 280 -10.15 17.05 -5.09
C PRO A 280 -9.55 18.33 -5.70
N THR A 281 -10.35 19.37 -5.95
CA THR A 281 -9.89 20.65 -6.53
C THR A 281 -9.18 21.56 -5.54
N GLU A 282 -9.41 21.40 -4.24
CA GLU A 282 -8.76 22.19 -3.17
C GLU A 282 -7.87 21.31 -2.28
N TYR A 283 -7.58 20.10 -2.74
CA TYR A 283 -6.74 19.15 -2.04
C TYR A 283 -5.30 19.66 -1.95
N ASP A 284 -4.79 19.76 -0.72
CA ASP A 284 -3.43 20.18 -0.41
C ASP A 284 -2.68 18.95 0.12
N VAL A 285 -1.78 18.43 -0.71
CA VAL A 285 -1.05 17.18 -0.49
C VAL A 285 -0.25 17.23 0.81
N GLU A 286 0.58 18.26 0.98
CA GLU A 286 1.51 18.39 2.11
C GLU A 286 0.73 18.63 3.41
N ARG A 287 -0.24 19.55 3.40
CA ARG A 287 -1.07 19.82 4.58
C ARG A 287 -1.84 18.57 5.02
N SER A 288 -2.41 17.84 4.06
CA SER A 288 -3.20 16.64 4.35
C SER A 288 -2.34 15.54 4.96
N TRP A 289 -1.14 15.34 4.43
CA TRP A 289 -0.19 14.35 4.91
C TRP A 289 0.31 14.63 6.33
N VAL A 290 0.74 15.86 6.61
CA VAL A 290 1.19 16.27 7.96
C VAL A 290 0.05 16.14 8.99
N SER A 291 -1.18 16.46 8.59
CA SER A 291 -2.36 16.27 9.43
C SER A 291 -2.61 14.79 9.72
N ALA A 292 -2.53 13.92 8.70
CA ALA A 292 -2.71 12.49 8.83
C ALA A 292 -1.64 11.83 9.73
N ILE A 293 -0.38 12.23 9.58
CA ILE A 293 0.72 11.81 10.47
C ILE A 293 0.43 12.20 11.91
N SER A 294 -0.04 13.44 12.13
CA SER A 294 -0.35 13.95 13.47
C SER A 294 -1.51 13.22 14.15
N GLU A 295 -2.49 12.74 13.38
CA GLU A 295 -3.59 11.92 13.87
C GLU A 295 -3.14 10.50 14.27
N VAL A 296 -2.26 9.89 13.46
CA VAL A 296 -1.79 8.51 13.67
C VAL A 296 -0.73 8.41 14.78
N ALA A 297 0.13 9.42 14.90
CA ALA A 297 1.21 9.47 15.89
C ALA A 297 1.11 10.73 16.79
N PRO A 298 0.02 10.87 17.57
CA PRO A 298 -0.17 12.04 18.42
C PRO A 298 0.92 12.10 19.50
N GLY A 299 1.61 13.24 19.59
CA GLY A 299 2.68 13.48 20.58
C GLY A 299 4.11 13.15 20.12
N CYS A 300 4.27 12.58 18.93
CA CYS A 300 5.55 12.38 18.23
C CYS A 300 5.43 12.63 16.72
N SER A 301 4.57 13.56 16.30
CA SER A 301 4.24 13.76 14.89
C SER A 301 5.43 14.25 14.06
N LYS A 302 6.34 15.05 14.62
CA LYS A 302 7.55 15.51 13.93
C LYS A 302 8.54 14.39 13.69
N GLU A 303 8.72 13.53 14.68
CA GLU A 303 9.59 12.36 14.60
C GLU A 303 9.00 11.33 13.62
N MET A 304 7.67 11.19 13.63
CA MET A 304 6.96 10.34 12.68
C MET A 304 7.05 10.89 11.26
N GLU A 305 6.95 12.21 11.06
CA GLU A 305 7.11 12.86 9.76
C GLU A 305 8.51 12.59 9.19
N LEU A 306 9.57 12.78 9.97
CA LEU A 306 10.93 12.41 9.55
C LEU A 306 11.03 10.92 9.19
N PHE A 307 10.45 10.04 10.00
CA PHE A 307 10.42 8.61 9.70
C PHE A 307 9.68 8.30 8.39
N CYS A 308 8.56 8.97 8.13
CA CYS A 308 7.81 8.84 6.88
C CYS A 308 8.60 9.38 5.67
N GLU A 309 9.34 10.48 5.81
CA GLU A 309 10.25 10.99 4.77
C GLU A 309 11.30 9.95 4.35
N TYR A 310 11.67 9.04 5.26
CA TYR A 310 12.60 7.94 4.99
C TYR A 310 11.94 6.71 4.35
N ASN A 311 10.62 6.71 4.22
CA ASN A 311 9.82 5.58 3.73
C ASN A 311 8.85 5.99 2.60
N LEU A 312 9.17 7.03 1.83
CA LEU A 312 8.26 7.48 0.77
C LEU A 312 8.17 6.56 -0.45
N LEU A 313 9.18 5.73 -0.71
CA LEU A 313 9.19 4.85 -1.89
C LEU A 313 7.92 3.99 -1.97
N SER A 314 7.21 4.11 -3.08
CA SER A 314 5.98 3.37 -3.39
C SER A 314 5.66 3.47 -4.89
N PRO A 315 4.64 2.76 -5.41
CA PRO A 315 4.25 2.88 -6.81
C PRO A 315 3.89 4.29 -7.28
N ILE A 316 3.39 5.15 -6.39
CA ILE A 316 3.01 6.53 -6.69
C ILE A 316 4.10 7.56 -6.32
N HIS A 317 5.09 7.15 -5.52
CA HIS A 317 6.25 7.94 -5.12
C HIS A 317 7.54 7.19 -5.49
N ARG A 318 7.99 7.38 -6.73
CA ARG A 318 9.11 6.60 -7.29
C ARG A 318 10.51 7.08 -6.89
N ASP A 319 10.57 8.24 -6.25
CA ASP A 319 11.81 8.85 -5.76
C ASP A 319 11.83 8.95 -4.23
N HIS A 320 13.02 9.11 -3.67
CA HIS A 320 13.18 9.42 -2.25
C HIS A 320 12.65 10.81 -1.92
N SER A 321 12.36 11.05 -0.63
CA SER A 321 11.97 12.38 -0.16
C SER A 321 12.99 13.45 -0.54
N ARG A 322 12.48 14.68 -0.71
CA ARG A 322 13.30 15.86 -0.99
C ARG A 322 14.46 15.97 0.01
N ARG A 323 14.21 15.73 1.29
CA ARG A 323 15.22 15.70 2.35
C ARG A 323 16.38 14.76 2.02
N ILE A 324 16.07 13.49 1.73
CA ILE A 324 17.09 12.47 1.45
C ILE A 324 17.87 12.80 0.18
N VAL A 325 17.18 13.24 -0.88
CA VAL A 325 17.82 13.61 -2.16
C VAL A 325 18.76 14.80 -1.97
N GLU A 326 18.30 15.86 -1.29
CA GLU A 326 19.12 17.05 -1.02
C GLU A 326 20.32 16.72 -0.11
N LEU A 327 20.12 15.89 0.92
CA LEU A 327 21.19 15.41 1.79
C LEU A 327 22.23 14.62 1.00
N HIS A 328 21.80 13.65 0.20
CA HIS A 328 22.69 12.83 -0.63
C HIS A 328 23.49 13.68 -1.63
N HIS A 329 22.84 14.61 -2.33
CA HIS A 329 23.52 15.53 -3.24
C HIS A 329 24.52 16.43 -2.51
N LYS A 330 24.16 16.97 -1.34
CA LYS A 330 25.04 17.82 -0.54
C LYS A 330 26.27 17.03 -0.06
N LEU A 331 26.08 15.80 0.42
CA LEU A 331 27.17 14.91 0.83
C LEU A 331 28.12 14.62 -0.34
N ASN A 332 27.61 14.19 -1.49
CA ASN A 332 28.42 13.89 -2.67
C ASN A 332 29.24 15.10 -3.13
N ARG A 333 28.62 16.29 -3.15
CA ARG A 333 29.33 17.54 -3.49
C ARG A 333 30.46 17.83 -2.52
N LEU A 334 30.20 17.78 -1.21
CA LEU A 334 31.21 18.05 -0.17
C LEU A 334 32.35 17.04 -0.19
N VAL A 335 32.06 15.77 -0.45
CA VAL A 335 33.05 14.70 -0.64
C VAL A 335 33.93 14.99 -1.85
N GLY A 336 33.34 15.36 -2.99
CA GLY A 336 34.07 15.75 -4.20
C GLY A 336 34.98 16.98 -4.00
N GLU A 337 34.51 17.95 -3.22
CA GLU A 337 35.27 19.14 -2.81
C GLU A 337 36.30 18.86 -1.69
N LYS A 338 36.36 17.62 -1.16
CA LYS A 338 37.20 17.21 -0.02
C LYS A 338 36.96 18.04 1.25
N ARG A 339 35.75 18.55 1.45
CA ARG A 339 35.34 19.35 2.62
C ARG A 339 34.93 18.46 3.78
N TRP A 340 35.86 17.63 4.25
CA TRP A 340 35.60 16.55 5.21
C TRP A 340 35.04 17.01 6.55
N ALA A 341 35.37 18.22 7.01
CA ALA A 341 34.80 18.76 8.24
C ALA A 341 33.27 18.95 8.13
N GLU A 342 32.81 19.46 6.97
CA GLU A 342 31.38 19.67 6.73
C GLU A 342 30.64 18.38 6.41
N VAL A 343 31.31 17.40 5.78
CA VAL A 343 30.75 16.04 5.63
C VAL A 343 30.51 15.42 7.00
N GLN A 344 31.49 15.53 7.90
CA GLN A 344 31.39 14.99 9.25
C GLN A 344 30.27 15.66 10.05
N GLU A 345 30.20 16.99 10.05
CA GLU A 345 29.13 17.75 10.71
C GLU A 345 27.75 17.34 10.18
N LEU A 346 27.57 17.33 8.85
CA LEU A 346 26.29 16.98 8.23
C LEU A 346 25.85 15.54 8.53
N LEU A 347 26.77 14.57 8.53
CA LEU A 347 26.45 13.19 8.92
C LEU A 347 26.13 13.05 10.40
N SER A 348 26.84 13.80 11.27
CA SER A 348 26.61 13.79 12.70
C SER A 348 25.24 14.35 13.06
N ASP A 349 24.88 15.51 12.47
CA ASP A 349 23.60 16.17 12.71
C ASP A 349 22.43 15.29 12.26
N GLU A 350 22.55 14.68 11.07
CA GLU A 350 21.51 13.78 10.57
C GLU A 350 21.40 12.51 11.43
N ALA A 351 22.53 11.94 11.82
CA ALA A 351 22.57 10.75 12.67
C ALA A 351 21.88 10.99 14.02
N GLU A 352 22.19 12.12 14.68
CA GLU A 352 21.57 12.51 15.94
C GLU A 352 20.05 12.67 15.79
N MET A 353 19.61 13.34 14.71
CA MET A 353 18.19 13.54 14.43
C MET A 353 17.45 12.22 14.22
N ILE A 354 18.02 11.29 13.45
CA ILE A 354 17.44 9.95 13.22
C ILE A 354 17.38 9.15 14.53
N ILE A 355 18.46 9.13 15.32
CA ILE A 355 18.53 8.35 16.56
C ILE A 355 17.52 8.86 17.59
N GLN A 356 17.49 10.18 17.83
CA GLN A 356 16.54 10.79 18.76
C GLN A 356 15.08 10.58 18.32
N SER A 357 14.81 10.67 17.02
CA SER A 357 13.47 10.41 16.48
C SER A 357 13.09 8.94 16.66
N ALA A 358 14.00 8.01 16.38
CA ALA A 358 13.75 6.58 16.56
C ALA A 358 13.50 6.20 18.02
N GLU A 359 14.22 6.81 18.96
CA GLU A 359 14.00 6.63 20.41
C GLU A 359 12.62 7.18 20.83
N THR A 360 12.31 8.41 20.42
CA THR A 360 11.02 9.04 20.71
C THR A 360 9.85 8.23 20.16
N LEU A 361 9.98 7.69 18.94
CA LEU A 361 8.97 6.83 18.33
C LEU A 361 8.79 5.51 19.12
N LYS A 362 9.89 4.86 19.52
CA LYS A 362 9.82 3.64 20.35
C LYS A 362 9.13 3.89 21.69
N GLU A 363 9.28 5.08 22.27
CA GLU A 363 8.69 5.43 23.57
C GLU A 363 7.22 5.83 23.46
N LYS A 364 6.84 6.55 22.39
CA LYS A 364 5.54 7.23 22.33
C LYS A 364 4.51 6.58 21.41
N LEU A 365 4.91 5.77 20.44
CA LEU A 365 3.96 5.08 19.57
C LEU A 365 3.10 4.09 20.38
N SER A 366 1.86 3.88 19.94
CA SER A 366 1.04 2.80 20.51
C SER A 366 1.69 1.45 20.28
N GLU A 367 1.39 0.47 21.14
CA GLU A 367 1.96 -0.87 21.01
C GLU A 367 1.64 -1.50 19.65
N GLU A 368 0.41 -1.31 19.15
CA GLU A 368 0.00 -1.84 17.86
C GLU A 368 0.73 -1.16 16.69
N LEU A 369 0.86 0.17 16.69
CA LEU A 369 1.57 0.88 15.62
C LEU A 369 3.07 0.58 15.66
N SER A 370 3.69 0.56 16.85
CA SER A 370 5.09 0.19 17.02
C SER A 370 5.38 -1.22 16.51
N ARG A 371 4.43 -2.15 16.63
CA ARG A 371 4.54 -3.50 16.09
C ARG A 371 4.46 -3.50 14.56
N GLU A 372 3.54 -2.73 13.99
CA GLU A 372 3.37 -2.62 12.54
C GLU A 372 4.59 -2.02 11.84
N VAL A 373 5.14 -0.91 12.35
CA VAL A 373 6.28 -0.22 11.70
C VAL A 373 7.65 -0.67 12.20
N GLY A 374 7.69 -1.61 13.16
CA GLY A 374 8.90 -2.03 13.87
C GLY A 374 10.10 -2.40 12.98
N PRO A 375 9.93 -3.20 11.91
CA PRO A 375 11.02 -3.53 10.99
C PRO A 375 11.67 -2.30 10.35
N TRP A 376 10.86 -1.39 9.80
CA TRP A 376 11.32 -0.13 9.20
C TRP A 376 11.92 0.81 10.24
N LEU A 377 11.34 0.91 11.43
CA LEU A 377 11.87 1.73 12.52
C LEU A 377 13.25 1.23 13.00
N LYS A 378 13.47 -0.09 12.97
CA LYS A 378 14.79 -0.68 13.25
C LYS A 378 15.80 -0.29 12.18
N GLU A 379 15.45 -0.41 10.89
CA GLU A 379 16.34 -0.03 9.79
C GLU A 379 16.64 1.48 9.79
N PHE A 380 15.63 2.32 10.02
CA PHE A 380 15.78 3.76 10.21
C PHE A 380 16.83 4.07 11.30
N SER A 381 16.72 3.43 12.46
CA SER A 381 17.70 3.57 13.54
C SER A 381 19.10 3.08 13.17
N LEU A 382 19.23 2.02 12.36
CA LEU A 382 20.52 1.54 11.85
C LEU A 382 21.17 2.54 10.89
N TRP A 383 20.40 3.24 10.06
CA TRP A 383 20.93 4.31 9.21
C TRP A 383 21.52 5.46 10.04
N GLY A 384 20.82 5.89 11.09
CA GLY A 384 21.34 6.91 12.01
C GLY A 384 22.64 6.48 12.67
N ARG A 385 22.70 5.23 13.18
CA ARG A 385 23.94 4.67 13.74
C ARG A 385 25.08 4.61 12.72
N LEU A 386 24.81 4.19 11.49
CA LEU A 386 25.82 4.12 10.43
C LEU A 386 26.37 5.51 10.12
N MET A 387 25.50 6.50 9.92
CA MET A 387 25.89 7.88 9.64
C MET A 387 26.78 8.45 10.74
N GLY A 388 26.40 8.24 12.02
CA GLY A 388 27.18 8.68 13.17
C GLY A 388 28.56 8.02 13.21
N LYS A 389 28.64 6.71 12.98
CA LYS A 389 29.92 5.99 12.96
C LYS A 389 30.82 6.38 11.79
N ILE A 390 30.24 6.66 10.62
CA ILE A 390 31.00 7.22 9.50
C ILE A 390 31.51 8.63 9.84
N ALA A 391 30.71 9.46 10.52
CA ALA A 391 31.15 10.78 10.96
C ALA A 391 32.36 10.67 11.93
N GLU A 392 32.32 9.73 12.88
CA GLU A 392 33.45 9.41 13.77
C GLU A 392 34.70 8.99 12.98
N VAL A 393 34.56 8.08 12.00
CA VAL A 393 35.68 7.67 11.12
C VAL A 393 36.27 8.85 10.34
N ILE A 394 35.43 9.76 9.81
CA ILE A 394 35.91 10.97 9.12
C ILE A 394 36.64 11.89 10.11
N SER A 395 36.12 12.05 11.33
CA SER A 395 36.75 12.90 12.35
C SER A 395 38.17 12.43 12.68
N SER A 396 38.38 11.11 12.72
CA SER A 396 39.68 10.49 12.96
C SER A 396 40.67 10.70 11.82
N ARG A 397 40.25 11.11 10.61
CA ARG A 397 41.19 11.44 9.52
C ARG A 397 42.22 12.48 9.92
N ARG A 398 41.86 13.49 10.71
CA ARG A 398 42.82 14.50 11.17
C ARG A 398 43.93 13.88 12.02
N LEU A 399 43.61 12.87 12.81
CA LEU A 399 44.55 12.14 13.65
C LEU A 399 45.40 11.18 12.80
N ILE A 400 44.76 10.50 11.84
CA ILE A 400 45.39 9.54 10.92
C ILE A 400 46.44 10.20 10.00
N PHE A 401 46.23 11.47 9.64
CA PHE A 401 47.18 12.27 8.85
C PHE A 401 48.12 13.15 9.70
N SER A 402 48.11 12.98 11.03
CA SER A 402 49.01 13.71 11.92
C SER A 402 50.42 13.09 11.90
N ALA A 403 51.45 13.92 12.09
CA ALA A 403 52.84 13.44 12.19
C ALA A 403 53.11 12.62 13.46
N ASP A 404 52.23 12.75 14.47
CA ASP A 404 52.38 12.18 15.82
C ASP A 404 51.35 11.05 16.08
N ILE A 405 50.88 10.36 15.03
CA ILE A 405 49.91 9.28 15.17
C ILE A 405 50.45 8.16 16.08
N THR A 406 49.63 7.71 17.04
CA THR A 406 49.99 6.64 17.97
C THR A 406 49.38 5.31 17.53
N PHE A 407 49.96 4.20 18.01
CA PHE A 407 49.38 2.86 17.82
C PHE A 407 47.97 2.77 18.42
N GLU A 408 47.73 3.42 19.56
CA GLU A 408 46.42 3.47 20.22
C GLU A 408 45.36 4.12 19.31
N THR A 409 45.67 5.26 18.70
CA THR A 409 44.78 5.91 17.72
C THR A 409 44.51 5.03 16.51
N ILE A 410 45.50 4.26 16.04
CA ILE A 410 45.32 3.33 14.91
C ILE A 410 44.33 2.21 15.28
N GLU A 411 44.45 1.63 16.48
CA GLU A 411 43.53 0.60 16.95
C GLU A 411 42.11 1.16 17.16
N GLU A 412 41.96 2.36 17.74
CA GLU A 412 40.66 3.02 17.88
C GLU A 412 39.94 3.20 16.53
N VAL A 413 40.65 3.65 15.49
CA VAL A 413 40.09 3.79 14.16
C VAL A 413 39.74 2.43 13.54
N ARG A 414 40.54 1.40 13.82
CA ARG A 414 40.24 0.03 13.36
C ARG A 414 38.95 -0.49 14.00
N ASP A 415 38.77 -0.26 15.30
CA ASP A 415 37.56 -0.66 16.03
C ASP A 415 36.33 0.06 15.48
N LEU A 416 36.42 1.38 15.24
CA LEU A 416 35.37 2.15 14.55
C LEU A 416 35.02 1.58 13.17
N CYS A 417 36.03 1.19 12.38
CA CYS A 417 35.80 0.54 11.09
C CYS A 417 35.05 -0.80 11.26
N GLY A 418 35.38 -1.58 12.29
CA GLY A 418 34.70 -2.83 12.63
C GLY A 418 33.23 -2.62 13.04
N GLU A 419 32.93 -1.56 13.78
CA GLU A 419 31.55 -1.19 14.12
C GLU A 419 30.73 -0.82 12.87
N VAL A 420 31.31 -0.03 11.96
CA VAL A 420 30.70 0.30 10.66
C VAL A 420 30.41 -0.98 9.86
N GLU A 421 31.35 -1.93 9.81
CA GLU A 421 31.15 -3.23 9.14
C GLU A 421 29.99 -4.01 9.76
N SER A 422 29.92 -4.07 11.09
CA SER A 422 28.83 -4.73 11.79
C SER A 422 27.47 -4.12 11.42
N ILE A 423 27.36 -2.79 11.41
CA ILE A 423 26.11 -2.09 11.06
C ILE A 423 25.74 -2.35 9.59
N LEU A 424 26.70 -2.32 8.67
CA LEU A 424 26.47 -2.65 7.26
C LEU A 424 25.98 -4.09 7.08
N VAL A 425 26.50 -5.05 7.85
CA VAL A 425 26.00 -6.44 7.85
C VAL A 425 24.56 -6.51 8.36
N GLU A 426 24.21 -5.75 9.39
CA GLU A 426 22.82 -5.66 9.85
C GLU A 426 21.89 -5.08 8.77
N LEU A 427 22.31 -4.01 8.08
CA LEU A 427 21.57 -3.40 6.97
C LEU A 427 21.46 -4.28 5.72
N VAL A 428 22.39 -5.22 5.51
CA VAL A 428 22.26 -6.25 4.45
C VAL A 428 21.21 -7.30 4.81
N ARG A 429 20.96 -7.53 6.10
CA ARG A 429 19.97 -8.49 6.60
C ARG A 429 18.59 -7.87 6.82
N ALA A 430 18.44 -6.56 6.61
CA ALA A 430 17.15 -5.90 6.72
C ALA A 430 16.20 -6.43 5.63
N GLU A 431 14.93 -6.59 6.00
CA GLU A 431 13.84 -7.05 5.11
C GLU A 431 12.99 -5.87 4.59
N THR A 432 13.45 -4.65 4.83
CA THR A 432 12.79 -3.39 4.50
C THR A 432 13.70 -2.54 3.60
N ILE A 433 13.17 -1.46 3.01
CA ILE A 433 13.90 -0.56 2.11
C ILE A 433 13.87 0.91 2.56
N THR A 434 13.99 1.13 3.88
CA THR A 434 14.06 2.46 4.49
C THR A 434 15.28 3.22 3.94
N ALA A 435 15.09 4.45 3.44
CA ALA A 435 16.13 5.25 2.77
C ALA A 435 16.75 4.63 1.50
N GLY A 436 16.23 3.48 1.04
CA GLY A 436 16.79 2.74 -0.09
C GLY A 436 18.24 2.33 0.13
N VAL A 437 19.07 2.59 -0.88
CA VAL A 437 20.50 2.25 -0.86
C VAL A 437 21.43 3.47 -0.88
N LEU A 438 20.87 4.69 -0.86
CA LEU A 438 21.59 5.92 -1.18
C LEU A 438 22.82 6.21 -0.32
N PHE A 439 22.76 5.90 0.97
CA PHE A 439 23.88 6.18 1.89
C PHE A 439 24.89 5.02 1.97
N ARG A 440 24.56 3.86 1.40
CA ARG A 440 25.38 2.65 1.48
C ARG A 440 26.73 2.84 0.78
N ASP A 441 26.70 3.40 -0.43
CA ASP A 441 27.90 3.55 -1.26
C ASP A 441 28.91 4.50 -0.63
N LEU A 442 28.43 5.62 -0.08
CA LEU A 442 29.27 6.59 0.64
C LEU A 442 29.94 5.95 1.86
N ALA A 443 29.17 5.23 2.68
CA ALA A 443 29.69 4.56 3.86
C ALA A 443 30.74 3.50 3.49
N GLN A 444 30.47 2.68 2.48
CA GLN A 444 31.39 1.66 1.99
C GLN A 444 32.69 2.27 1.42
N GLU A 445 32.60 3.33 0.63
CA GLU A 445 33.79 3.98 0.07
C GLU A 445 34.69 4.56 1.17
N ILE A 446 34.11 5.26 2.16
CA ILE A 446 34.86 5.82 3.29
C ILE A 446 35.54 4.71 4.09
N LEU A 447 34.82 3.62 4.38
CA LEU A 447 35.34 2.46 5.11
C LEU A 447 36.52 1.82 4.37
N ILE A 448 36.34 1.48 3.09
CA ILE A 448 37.38 0.80 2.28
C ILE A 448 38.65 1.65 2.20
N ARG A 449 38.52 2.95 1.93
CA ARG A 449 39.67 3.87 1.84
C ARG A 449 40.39 4.00 3.18
N THR A 450 39.64 4.08 4.28
CA THR A 450 40.23 4.20 5.62
C THR A 450 41.00 2.94 5.98
N LYS A 451 40.41 1.75 5.82
CA LYS A 451 41.08 0.47 6.07
C LYS A 451 42.34 0.31 5.22
N GLY A 452 42.26 0.64 3.93
CA GLY A 452 43.42 0.61 3.03
C GLY A 452 44.56 1.51 3.53
N TYR A 453 44.24 2.71 4.01
CA TYR A 453 45.26 3.59 4.58
C TYR A 453 45.88 3.03 5.87
N LEU A 454 45.07 2.46 6.78
CA LEU A 454 45.60 1.85 8.01
C LEU A 454 46.65 0.78 7.73
N THR A 455 46.52 -0.01 6.66
CA THR A 455 47.53 -1.01 6.29
C THR A 455 48.92 -0.43 6.01
N LEU A 456 49.02 0.84 5.63
CA LEU A 456 50.31 1.53 5.43
C LEU A 456 50.95 2.00 6.74
N LEU A 457 50.18 2.11 7.81
CA LEU A 457 50.66 2.59 9.12
C LEU A 457 51.10 1.45 10.05
N ILE A 458 50.66 0.22 9.76
CA ILE A 458 50.92 -0.98 10.57
C ILE A 458 51.99 -1.87 9.93
N GLY A 459 52.27 -1.69 8.64
CA GLY A 459 53.39 -2.34 7.92
C GLY A 459 54.66 -1.53 8.03
#